data_AF-A0A177PY23-F1
#
_entry.id   AF-A0A177PY23-F1
#
_cell.length_a   1.000
_cell.length_b   1.000
_cell.length_c   1.000
_cell.angle_alpha   90.00
_cell.angle_beta   90.00
_cell.angle_gamma   90.00
#
_symmetry.space_group_name_H-M   'P 1'
#
loop_
_entity.id
_entity.type
_entity.pdbx_description
1 polymer ?
#
loop_
_entity_poly.entity_id
_entity_poly.type
_entity_poly.pdbx_seq_one_letter_code
_entity_poly.pdbx_strand_id
1 'polypeptide(L)'
;MAMKIWELHGMRLDGAIRTAPDGEADIDGLLLSEKAYLLAIRDFRPAELVRMVQREGPQASANALIAHYGMDAGHTLVTTRGMSGSPRVIRSDEVKPAAAISAYGRRA
;
A
#
# COMPACT_ATOMS: atom_id res chain seq x y z
N MET A 1 7.45 -18.58 -10.14
CA MET A 1 6.97 -17.44 -9.35
C MET A 1 5.65 -17.84 -8.73
N ALA A 2 5.48 -17.69 -7.41
CA ALA A 2 4.18 -17.86 -6.78
C ALA A 2 3.31 -16.64 -7.11
N MET A 3 2.08 -16.87 -7.56
CA MET A 3 1.15 -15.80 -7.96
C MET A 3 0.71 -15.02 -6.72
N LYS A 4 0.69 -13.69 -6.81
CA LYS A 4 0.26 -12.82 -5.71
C LYS A 4 -1.27 -12.82 -5.61
N ILE A 5 -1.79 -12.67 -4.40
CA ILE A 5 -3.24 -12.77 -4.17
C ILE A 5 -4.05 -11.70 -4.93
N TRP A 6 -3.50 -10.50 -5.11
CA TRP A 6 -4.18 -9.45 -5.87
C TRP A 6 -4.25 -9.75 -7.36
N GLU A 7 -3.37 -10.59 -7.92
CA GLU A 7 -3.42 -10.99 -9.32
C GLU A 7 -4.66 -11.87 -9.59
N LEU A 8 -5.03 -12.74 -8.64
CA LEU A 8 -6.30 -13.47 -8.67
C LEU A 8 -7.51 -12.53 -8.63
N HIS A 9 -7.43 -11.47 -7.81
CA HIS A 9 -8.51 -10.48 -7.70
C HIS A 9 -8.61 -9.62 -8.96
N GLY A 10 -7.47 -9.22 -9.53
CA GLY A 10 -7.40 -8.47 -10.79
C GLY A 10 -8.06 -9.23 -11.94
N MET A 11 -7.84 -10.54 -12.05
CA MET A 11 -8.51 -11.39 -13.06
C MET A 11 -10.04 -11.39 -12.94
N ARG A 12 -10.58 -11.24 -11.72
CA ARG A 12 -12.03 -11.19 -11.46
C ARG A 12 -12.63 -9.78 -11.60
N LEU A 13 -11.78 -8.77 -11.70
CA LEU A 13 -12.15 -7.35 -11.74
C LEU A 13 -11.64 -6.69 -13.02
N ASP A 14 -11.58 -7.44 -14.12
CA ASP A 14 -11.20 -6.95 -15.45
C ASP A 14 -9.87 -6.17 -15.48
N GLY A 15 -8.91 -6.58 -14.64
CA GLY A 15 -7.60 -5.93 -14.55
C GLY A 15 -7.58 -4.59 -13.83
N ALA A 16 -8.60 -4.30 -13.00
CA ALA A 16 -8.66 -3.11 -12.15
C ALA A 16 -7.63 -3.11 -11.00
N ILE A 17 -7.04 -4.27 -10.70
CA ILE A 17 -5.91 -4.42 -9.78
C ILE A 17 -4.76 -5.05 -10.56
N ARG A 18 -3.60 -4.41 -10.56
CA ARG A 18 -2.43 -4.82 -11.35
C ARG A 18 -1.20 -4.95 -10.47
N THR A 19 -0.17 -5.61 -10.98
CA THR A 19 1.16 -5.60 -10.35
C THR A 19 1.94 -4.43 -10.95
N ALA A 20 2.34 -3.47 -10.11
CA ALA A 20 3.20 -2.36 -10.48
C ALA A 20 4.64 -2.83 -10.76
N PRO A 21 5.48 -2.02 -11.44
CA PRO A 21 6.87 -2.38 -11.73
C PRO A 21 7.74 -2.64 -10.50
N ASP A 22 7.38 -2.08 -9.34
CA ASP A 22 8.03 -2.30 -8.04
C ASP A 22 7.52 -3.55 -7.30
N GLY A 23 6.60 -4.30 -7.92
CA GLY A 23 6.05 -5.54 -7.37
C GLY A 23 4.88 -5.35 -6.41
N GLU A 24 4.29 -4.15 -6.38
CA GLU A 24 3.18 -3.81 -5.50
C GLU A 24 1.82 -3.95 -6.18
N ALA A 25 0.76 -4.01 -5.36
CA ALA A 25 -0.59 -3.96 -5.89
C ALA A 25 -0.93 -2.52 -6.29
N ASP A 26 -1.22 -2.31 -7.57
CA ASP A 26 -1.67 -1.03 -8.14
C ASP A 26 -3.18 -1.07 -8.33
N ILE A 27 -3.86 -0.16 -7.65
CA ILE A 27 -5.30 0.10 -7.81
C ILE A 27 -5.41 1.54 -8.30
N ASP A 28 -5.47 1.73 -9.62
CA ASP A 28 -5.67 3.05 -10.26
C ASP A 28 -4.75 4.15 -9.70
N GLY A 29 -3.45 3.83 -9.54
CA GLY A 29 -2.43 4.75 -9.04
C GLY A 29 -2.24 4.77 -7.53
N LEU A 30 -3.03 4.01 -6.76
CA LEU A 30 -2.75 3.71 -5.36
C LEU A 30 -1.91 2.43 -5.26
N LEU A 31 -0.72 2.54 -4.70
CA LEU A 31 0.17 1.41 -4.48
C LEU A 31 -0.03 0.84 -3.07
N LEU A 32 -0.11 -0.49 -2.97
CA LEU A 32 -0.23 -1.22 -1.71
C LEU A 32 0.86 -2.30 -1.67
N SER A 33 1.65 -2.30 -0.58
CA SER A 33 2.50 -3.46 -0.29
C SER A 33 1.66 -4.72 -0.12
N GLU A 34 2.28 -5.90 -0.24
CA GLU A 34 1.58 -7.16 -0.03
C GLU A 34 0.90 -7.24 1.35
N LYS A 35 1.58 -6.81 2.42
CA LYS A 35 0.99 -6.86 3.75
C LYS A 35 -0.12 -5.82 3.93
N ALA A 36 0.02 -4.62 3.35
CA ALA A 36 -1.03 -3.62 3.37
C ALA A 36 -2.27 -4.08 2.58
N TYR A 37 -2.06 -4.72 1.42
CA TYR A 37 -3.14 -5.29 0.63
C TYR A 37 -3.87 -6.40 1.39
N LEU A 38 -3.12 -7.34 2.00
CA LEU A 38 -3.69 -8.43 2.80
C LEU A 38 -4.51 -7.90 3.99
N LEU A 39 -4.03 -6.85 4.64
CA LEU A 39 -4.76 -6.20 5.72
C LEU A 39 -6.03 -5.52 5.19
N ALA A 40 -5.91 -4.75 4.10
CA ALA A 40 -7.03 -4.07 3.47
C ALA A 40 -8.15 -5.05 3.06
N ILE A 41 -7.81 -6.21 2.47
CA ILE A 41 -8.80 -7.18 2.03
C ILE A 41 -9.48 -7.96 3.16
N ARG A 42 -8.95 -7.87 4.39
CA ARG A 42 -9.59 -8.44 5.58
C ARG A 42 -10.90 -7.72 5.87
N ASP A 43 -10.89 -6.39 5.73
CA ASP A 43 -12.00 -5.53 6.15
C ASP A 43 -12.76 -4.93 4.94
N PHE A 44 -12.17 -4.92 3.74
CA PHE A 44 -12.78 -4.45 2.49
C PHE A 44 -12.71 -5.52 1.39
N ARG A 45 -13.81 -5.79 0.68
CA ARG A 45 -13.72 -6.66 -0.50
C ARG A 45 -12.85 -5.99 -1.58
N PRO A 46 -12.13 -6.75 -2.43
CA PRO A 46 -11.30 -6.17 -3.49
C PRO A 46 -12.06 -5.19 -4.40
N ALA A 47 -13.32 -5.48 -4.72
CA ALA A 47 -14.18 -4.58 -5.51
C ALA A 47 -14.52 -3.27 -4.76
N GLU A 48 -14.61 -3.29 -3.44
CA GLU A 48 -14.86 -2.11 -2.62
C GLU A 48 -13.64 -1.20 -2.58
N LEU A 49 -12.43 -1.78 -2.49
CA LEU A 49 -11.17 -1.03 -2.62
C LEU A 49 -11.06 -0.35 -3.98
N VAL A 50 -11.34 -1.06 -5.07
CA VAL A 50 -11.35 -0.48 -6.43
C VAL A 50 -12.34 0.69 -6.51
N ARG A 51 -13.58 0.50 -6.03
CA ARG A 51 -14.60 1.56 -6.04
C ARG A 51 -14.22 2.76 -5.19
N MET A 52 -13.60 2.53 -4.03
CA MET A 52 -13.11 3.60 -3.16
C MET A 52 -12.08 4.45 -3.90
N VAL A 53 -11.09 3.83 -4.53
CA VAL A 53 -10.07 4.55 -5.30
C VAL A 53 -10.65 5.29 -6.49
N GLN A 54 -11.54 4.67 -7.26
CA GLN A 54 -12.19 5.32 -8.40
C GLN A 54 -13.06 6.52 -7.99
N ARG A 55 -13.69 6.46 -6.82
CA ARG A 55 -14.58 7.52 -6.32
C ARG A 55 -13.81 8.68 -5.71
N GLU A 56 -12.79 8.38 -4.91
CA GLU A 56 -12.13 9.36 -4.04
C GLU A 56 -10.75 9.78 -4.55
N GLY A 57 -10.19 9.01 -5.47
CA GLY A 57 -8.83 9.12 -5.94
C GLY A 57 -7.83 8.42 -5.02
N PRO A 58 -6.60 8.17 -5.52
CA PRO A 58 -5.62 7.33 -4.84
C PRO A 58 -5.11 7.96 -3.54
N GLN A 59 -4.93 9.28 -3.49
CA GLN A 59 -4.44 9.97 -2.30
C GLN A 59 -5.47 10.01 -1.15
N ALA A 60 -6.73 10.29 -1.47
CA ALA A 60 -7.79 10.30 -0.46
C ALA A 60 -8.04 8.89 0.09
N SER A 61 -8.02 7.89 -0.78
CA SER A 61 -8.14 6.47 -0.42
C SER A 61 -7.01 6.01 0.49
N ALA A 62 -5.76 6.43 0.21
CA ALA A 62 -4.62 6.15 1.09
C ALA A 62 -4.85 6.73 2.50
N ASN A 63 -5.33 7.98 2.58
CA ASN A 63 -5.62 8.63 3.86
C ASN A 63 -6.76 7.93 4.60
N ALA A 64 -7.81 7.50 3.89
CA ALA A 64 -8.93 6.76 4.47
C ALA A 64 -8.49 5.42 5.05
N LEU A 65 -7.64 4.67 4.33
CA LEU A 65 -7.07 3.42 4.83
C LEU A 65 -6.23 3.65 6.09
N ILE A 66 -5.38 4.67 6.10
CA ILE A 66 -4.57 4.99 7.29
C ILE A 66 -5.44 5.37 8.48
N ALA A 67 -6.46 6.19 8.26
CA ALA A 67 -7.40 6.57 9.32
C ALA A 67 -8.15 5.34 9.88
N HIS A 68 -8.51 4.40 9.01
CA HIS A 68 -9.20 3.16 9.39
C HIS A 68 -8.33 2.26 10.29
N TYR A 69 -7.04 2.09 9.96
CA TYR A 69 -6.12 1.20 10.69
C TYR A 69 -5.27 1.90 11.76
N GLY A 70 -5.29 3.24 11.83
CA GLY A 70 -4.44 4.03 12.72
C GLY A 70 -4.76 3.88 14.22
N MET A 71 -5.89 3.26 14.57
CA MET A 71 -6.31 3.06 15.96
C MET A 71 -5.99 1.64 16.51
N ASP A 72 -5.46 0.74 15.69
CA ASP A 72 -5.26 -0.67 16.06
C ASP A 72 -3.78 -0.96 16.36
N ALA A 73 -3.46 -1.37 17.60
CA ALA A 73 -2.13 -1.28 18.23
C ALA A 73 -1.04 -2.26 17.71
N GLY A 74 -1.17 -2.81 16.51
CA GLY A 74 -0.16 -3.71 15.93
C GLY A 74 -0.17 -3.83 14.40
N HIS A 75 -1.13 -3.21 13.72
CA HIS A 75 -1.35 -3.35 12.28
C HIS A 75 -1.63 -2.01 11.62
N THR A 76 -0.92 -0.97 12.04
CA THR A 76 -1.08 0.37 11.47
C THR A 76 -0.54 0.43 10.04
N LEU A 77 -1.22 1.21 9.21
CA LEU A 77 -0.76 1.55 7.86
C LEU A 77 -0.11 2.93 7.86
N VAL A 78 0.86 3.13 6.97
CA VAL A 78 1.52 4.42 6.75
C VAL A 78 1.62 4.73 5.27
N THR A 79 1.61 6.03 4.92
CA THR A 79 1.84 6.50 3.55
C THR A 79 3.32 6.75 3.32
N THR A 80 3.81 6.21 2.22
CA THR A 80 5.09 6.51 1.59
C THR A 80 4.83 6.95 0.14
N ARG A 81 5.87 7.12 -0.65
CA ARG A 81 5.75 7.38 -2.09
C ARG A 81 6.37 6.23 -2.88
N GLY A 82 5.70 5.79 -3.93
CA GLY A 82 6.26 4.88 -4.92
C GLY A 82 7.27 5.58 -5.83
N MET A 83 7.92 4.82 -6.72
CA MET A 83 8.97 5.36 -7.60
C MET A 83 8.48 6.49 -8.51
N SER A 84 7.22 6.43 -8.96
CA SER A 84 6.57 7.43 -9.82
C SER A 84 6.02 8.65 -9.05
N GLY A 85 6.14 8.68 -7.73
CA GLY A 85 5.47 9.67 -6.88
C GLY A 85 4.03 9.31 -6.50
N SER A 86 3.51 8.17 -6.97
CA SER A 86 2.21 7.63 -6.55
C SER A 86 2.13 7.43 -5.03
N PRO A 87 0.96 7.65 -4.40
CA PRO A 87 0.78 7.33 -2.99
C PRO A 87 0.94 5.83 -2.78
N ARG A 88 1.75 5.47 -1.80
CA ARG A 88 2.11 4.09 -1.50
C ARG A 88 1.81 3.76 -0.05
N VAL A 89 0.92 2.82 0.18
CA VAL A 89 0.50 2.41 1.52
C VAL A 89 1.21 1.11 1.90
N ILE A 90 1.91 1.15 3.04
CA ILE A 90 2.62 -0.01 3.59
C ILE A 90 2.24 -0.22 5.06
N ARG A 91 2.48 -1.43 5.58
CA ARG A 91 2.34 -1.70 7.00
C ARG A 91 3.52 -1.10 7.76
N SER A 92 3.30 -0.61 8.97
CA SER A 92 4.32 0.12 9.74
C SER A 92 5.62 -0.67 10.01
N ASP A 93 5.55 -2.00 10.14
CA ASP A 93 6.73 -2.88 10.29
C ASP A 93 7.52 -3.07 8.98
N GLU A 94 6.97 -2.68 7.83
CA GLU A 94 7.66 -2.72 6.53
C GLU A 94 8.45 -1.44 6.27
N VAL A 95 8.26 -0.41 7.10
CA VAL A 95 9.10 0.77 7.08
C VAL A 95 10.47 0.33 7.55
N LYS A 96 11.41 0.18 6.60
CA LYS A 96 12.82 0.06 6.96
C LYS A 96 13.15 1.31 7.79
N PRO A 97 13.67 1.17 9.03
CA PRO A 97 14.19 2.34 9.73
C PRO A 97 15.18 2.98 8.76
N ALA A 98 14.93 4.24 8.41
CA ALA A 98 15.84 5.02 7.59
C ALA A 98 17.22 4.78 8.21
N ALA A 99 18.13 4.17 7.41
CA ALA A 99 19.42 3.69 7.87
C ALA A 99 19.95 4.69 8.90
N ALA A 100 20.07 4.22 10.15
CA ALA A 100 20.52 5.01 11.27
C ALA A 100 21.65 5.89 10.76
N ILE A 101 21.37 7.18 10.77
CA ILE A 101 22.17 8.26 10.24
C ILE A 101 23.65 7.91 10.41
N SER A 102 24.32 7.52 9.33
CA SER A 102 25.79 7.51 9.23
C SER A 102 26.30 8.95 9.16
N ALA A 103 25.82 9.80 10.07
CA ALA A 103 26.40 11.08 10.47
C ALA A 103 27.03 10.98 11.86
N TYR A 104 27.43 9.78 12.29
CA TYR A 104 28.48 9.58 13.29
C TYR A 104 29.86 9.52 12.60
N GLY A 105 30.15 10.53 11.79
CA GLY A 105 31.33 10.52 10.92
C GLY A 105 31.67 11.88 10.35
N ARG A 106 31.62 12.94 11.18
CA ARG A 106 32.39 14.18 10.98
C ARG A 106 32.29 15.04 12.24
N ARG A 107 33.06 14.66 13.27
CA ARG A 107 33.50 15.57 14.33
C ARG A 107 34.74 14.96 15.00
N ALA A 108 35.89 15.28 14.44
CA ALA A 108 37.15 15.59 15.12
C ALA A 108 38.05 16.24 14.07
#